data_AF-A0A3R6TX46-F1
#
_entry.id   AF-A0A3R6TX46-F1
#
_cell.length_a   1.000
_cell.length_b   1.000
_cell.length_c   1.000
_cell.angle_alpha   90.00
_cell.angle_beta   90.00
_cell.angle_gamma   90.00
#
_symmetry.space_group_name_H-M   'P 1'
#
loop_
_entity.id
_entity.type
_entity.pdbx_description
1 polymer ?
#
loop_
_entity_poly.entity_id
_entity_poly.type
_entity_poly.pdbx_seq_one_letter_code
_entity_poly.pdbx_strand_id
1 'polypeptide(L)'
;MITPRVSDGKYIVPNIHTDIKIEISGIVKDVATGNEPLPSGFSVSTANGLLLITAPYPTRMYLTDTSGRLILTRQLPSGDTRITDLTSGIYILVLEGQKSRKIMLR
;
A
#
# COMPACT_ATOMS: atom_id res chain seq x y z
N MET A 1 4.06 -50.80 1.04
CA MET A 1 3.07 -49.75 0.69
C MET A 1 3.31 -48.56 1.61
N ILE A 2 3.44 -47.36 1.05
CA ILE A 2 3.62 -46.13 1.84
C ILE A 2 2.24 -45.68 2.34
N THR A 3 2.09 -45.47 3.65
CA THR A 3 0.79 -45.15 4.27
C THR A 3 0.82 -43.75 4.88
N PRO A 4 -0.13 -42.85 4.57
CA PRO A 4 -0.17 -41.54 5.20
C PRO A 4 -0.46 -41.64 6.70
N ARG A 5 0.25 -40.86 7.49
CA ARG A 5 -0.02 -40.64 8.91
C ARG A 5 -0.91 -39.42 9.04
N VAL A 6 -2.19 -39.68 9.35
CA VAL A 6 -3.27 -38.69 9.31
C VAL A 6 -3.03 -37.46 10.18
N SER A 7 -2.23 -37.57 11.24
CA SER A 7 -2.03 -36.51 12.22
C SER A 7 -1.14 -35.35 11.77
N ASP A 8 -0.21 -35.56 10.83
CA ASP A 8 0.87 -34.58 10.59
C ASP A 8 1.43 -34.54 9.17
N GLY A 9 0.71 -35.07 8.19
CA GLY A 9 1.12 -35.00 6.78
C GLY A 9 2.38 -35.81 6.45
N LYS A 10 2.82 -36.69 7.35
CA LYS A 10 3.94 -37.61 7.11
C LYS A 10 3.46 -38.93 6.54
N TYR A 11 4.40 -39.74 6.08
CA TYR A 11 4.13 -41.09 5.59
C TYR A 11 4.92 -42.13 6.40
N ILE A 12 4.35 -43.31 6.56
CA ILE A 12 4.94 -44.46 7.24
C ILE A 12 5.30 -45.51 6.19
N VAL A 13 6.54 -46.00 6.24
CA VAL A 13 7.01 -47.15 5.44
C VAL A 13 7.43 -48.26 6.41
N PRO A 14 6.58 -49.27 6.64
CA PRO A 14 6.90 -50.33 7.59
C PRO A 14 7.90 -51.33 7.00
N ASN A 15 8.63 -52.04 7.88
CA ASN A 15 9.36 -53.27 7.55
C ASN A 15 10.48 -53.13 6.50
N ILE A 16 11.36 -52.13 6.65
CA ILE A 16 12.54 -51.98 5.80
C ILE A 16 13.65 -52.93 6.25
N HIS A 17 14.01 -53.88 5.40
CA HIS A 17 15.07 -54.88 5.66
C HIS A 17 16.22 -54.82 4.65
N THR A 18 16.07 -53.99 3.60
CA THR A 18 17.03 -53.77 2.52
C THR A 18 16.90 -52.32 2.04
N ASP A 19 17.87 -51.84 1.26
CA ASP A 19 17.84 -50.49 0.71
C ASP A 19 16.59 -50.23 -0.14
N ILE A 20 16.05 -49.01 -0.02
CA ILE A 20 14.89 -48.54 -0.77
C ILE A 20 15.10 -47.13 -1.30
N LYS A 21 14.42 -46.80 -2.41
CA LYS A 21 14.36 -45.44 -2.99
C LYS A 21 12.97 -44.85 -2.78
N ILE A 22 12.91 -43.59 -2.32
CA ILE A 22 11.68 -42.79 -2.22
C ILE A 22 11.79 -41.62 -3.19
N GLU A 23 10.74 -41.37 -3.97
CA GLU A 23 10.68 -40.28 -4.95
C GLU A 23 9.38 -39.49 -4.76
N ILE A 24 9.48 -38.17 -4.84
CA ILE A 24 8.33 -37.26 -4.74
C ILE A 24 8.18 -36.58 -6.09
N SER A 25 7.03 -36.79 -6.73
CA SER A 25 6.65 -36.21 -8.02
C SER A 25 5.44 -35.29 -7.86
N GLY A 26 5.22 -34.39 -8.83
CA GLY A 26 4.00 -33.58 -8.89
C GLY A 26 3.94 -32.38 -7.94
N ILE A 27 5.08 -31.93 -7.41
CA ILE A 27 5.15 -30.65 -6.68
C ILE A 27 4.82 -29.52 -7.66
N VAL A 28 3.67 -28.89 -7.48
CA VAL A 28 3.28 -27.70 -8.21
C VAL A 28 3.86 -26.49 -7.47
N LYS A 29 4.62 -25.64 -8.18
CA LYS A 29 5.14 -24.40 -7.60
C LYS A 29 3.98 -23.44 -7.35
N ASP A 30 4.01 -22.78 -6.19
CA ASP A 30 3.12 -21.67 -5.93
C ASP A 30 3.34 -20.55 -6.96
N VAL A 31 2.27 -19.82 -7.25
CA VAL A 31 2.33 -18.61 -8.08
C VAL A 31 3.00 -17.51 -7.25
N ALA A 32 4.06 -16.92 -7.78
CA ALA A 32 4.70 -15.78 -7.15
C ALA A 32 3.69 -14.63 -6.98
N THR A 33 3.44 -14.20 -5.75
CA THR A 33 2.69 -12.97 -5.48
C THR A 33 3.60 -11.77 -5.78
N GLY A 34 3.29 -11.01 -6.82
CA GLY A 34 3.94 -9.74 -7.09
C GLY A 34 3.40 -8.63 -6.17
N ASN A 35 4.24 -7.66 -5.83
CA ASN A 35 3.78 -6.42 -5.19
C ASN A 35 3.09 -5.53 -6.23
N GLU A 36 1.97 -4.91 -5.88
CA GLU A 36 1.32 -3.88 -6.70
C GLU A 36 2.28 -2.68 -6.84
N PRO A 37 2.55 -2.17 -8.06
CA PRO A 37 3.33 -0.95 -8.21
C PRO A 37 2.58 0.22 -7.57
N LEU A 38 3.16 0.80 -6.51
CA LEU A 38 2.65 2.05 -5.95
C LEU A 38 2.75 3.16 -7.02
N PRO A 39 1.74 4.03 -7.15
CA PRO A 39 1.82 5.19 -8.03
C PRO A 39 3.12 5.97 -7.75
N SER A 40 3.96 6.15 -8.75
CA SER A 40 5.20 6.91 -8.58
C SER A 40 4.87 8.39 -8.41
N GLY A 41 5.21 8.97 -7.27
CA GLY A 41 5.16 10.42 -7.03
C GLY A 41 4.02 10.89 -6.11
N PHE A 42 3.66 12.17 -6.25
CA PHE A 42 2.63 12.79 -5.42
C PHE A 42 1.21 12.44 -5.86
N SER A 43 0.42 11.85 -4.95
CA SER A 43 -1.02 11.66 -5.12
C SER A 43 -1.81 12.63 -4.24
N VAL A 44 -2.93 13.14 -4.76
CA VAL A 44 -3.84 14.04 -4.04
C VAL A 44 -5.27 13.61 -4.37
N SER A 45 -6.06 13.30 -3.36
CA SER A 45 -7.46 12.94 -3.52
C SER A 45 -8.33 13.57 -2.42
N THR A 46 -9.60 13.79 -2.73
CA THR A 46 -10.58 14.31 -1.78
C THR A 46 -11.79 13.38 -1.68
N ALA A 47 -12.29 13.15 -0.47
CA ALA A 47 -13.48 12.34 -0.23
C ALA A 47 -14.18 12.78 1.07
N ASN A 48 -15.47 13.12 1.04
CA ASN A 48 -16.28 13.43 2.23
C ASN A 48 -15.59 14.41 3.22
N GLY A 49 -15.16 15.59 2.75
CA GLY A 49 -14.41 16.57 3.56
C GLY A 49 -12.97 16.18 3.94
N LEU A 50 -12.48 14.99 3.58
CA LEU A 50 -11.09 14.57 3.77
C LEU A 50 -10.24 14.95 2.56
N LEU A 51 -9.05 15.49 2.83
CA LEU A 51 -7.95 15.58 1.88
C LEU A 51 -6.90 14.51 2.21
N LEU A 52 -6.63 13.61 1.26
CA LEU A 52 -5.57 12.61 1.32
C LEU A 52 -4.44 13.00 0.37
N ILE A 53 -3.22 13.10 0.91
CA ILE A 53 -2.01 13.37 0.14
C ILE A 53 -1.02 12.25 0.38
N THR A 54 -0.52 11.64 -0.69
CA THR A 54 0.60 10.70 -0.66
C THR A 54 1.85 11.41 -1.14
N ALA A 55 2.88 11.48 -0.30
CA ALA A 55 4.16 12.11 -0.61
C ALA A 55 5.28 11.06 -0.73
N PRO A 56 6.12 11.09 -1.79
CA PRO A 56 7.23 10.15 -1.93
C PRO A 56 8.40 10.44 -0.97
N TYR A 57 8.48 11.64 -0.40
CA TYR A 57 9.49 12.08 0.55
C TYR A 57 8.92 13.17 1.46
N PRO A 58 9.55 13.46 2.62
CA PRO A 58 9.12 14.55 3.48
C PRO A 58 9.12 15.89 2.74
N THR A 59 8.01 16.61 2.79
CA THR A 59 7.83 17.90 2.09
C THR A 59 6.86 18.78 2.86
N ARG A 60 6.84 20.07 2.55
CA ARG A 60 5.84 20.98 3.10
C ARG A 60 4.70 21.21 2.12
N MET A 61 3.50 21.28 2.66
CA MET A 61 2.31 21.70 1.93
C MET A 61 1.80 23.06 2.40
N TYR A 62 1.14 23.74 1.47
CA TYR A 62 0.41 24.98 1.68
C TYR A 62 -0.96 24.86 1.04
N LEU A 63 -1.98 25.26 1.77
CA LEU A 63 -3.36 25.32 1.29
C LEU A 63 -3.84 26.76 1.37
N THR A 64 -4.25 27.34 0.24
CA THR A 64 -4.85 28.67 0.19
C THR A 64 -6.28 28.60 -0.32
N ASP A 65 -7.12 29.55 0.09
CA ASP A 65 -8.44 29.75 -0.53
C ASP A 65 -8.32 30.49 -1.88
N THR A 66 -9.45 30.66 -2.58
CA THR A 66 -9.49 31.32 -3.88
C THR A 66 -9.15 32.82 -3.84
N SER A 67 -9.13 33.44 -2.66
CA SER A 67 -8.67 34.82 -2.49
C SER A 67 -7.15 34.93 -2.31
N GLY A 68 -6.46 33.79 -2.19
CA GLY A 68 -5.03 33.71 -1.95
C GLY A 68 -4.65 33.70 -0.47
N ARG A 69 -5.63 33.70 0.45
CA ARG A 69 -5.35 33.64 1.89
C ARG A 69 -4.87 32.23 2.27
N LEU A 70 -3.81 32.16 3.06
CA LEU A 70 -3.28 30.91 3.61
C LEU A 70 -4.24 30.34 4.67
N ILE A 71 -4.68 29.10 4.45
CA ILE A 71 -5.60 28.35 5.31
C ILE A 71 -4.82 27.37 6.19
N LEU A 72 -3.86 26.65 5.61
CA LEU A 72 -3.08 25.65 6.32
C LEU A 72 -1.67 25.56 5.75
N THR A 73 -0.69 25.43 6.65
CA THR A 73 0.64 24.92 6.30
C THR A 73 0.92 23.68 7.15
N ARG A 74 1.53 22.65 6.55
CA ARG A 74 1.81 21.39 7.25
C ARG A 74 3.05 20.71 6.67
N GLN A 75 3.87 20.15 7.55
CA GLN A 75 4.92 19.22 7.15
C GLN A 75 4.31 17.84 6.93
N LEU A 76 4.56 17.27 5.75
CA LEU A 76 4.12 15.94 5.37
C LEU A 76 5.30 14.97 5.52
N PRO A 77 5.15 13.85 6.25
CA PRO A 77 6.08 12.74 6.14
C PRO A 77 5.97 12.07 4.76
N SER A 78 6.92 11.21 4.43
CA SER A 78 6.75 10.26 3.32
C SER A 78 5.57 9.32 3.59
N GLY A 79 4.79 9.00 2.56
CA GLY A 79 3.59 8.19 2.65
C GLY A 79 2.32 9.03 2.72
N ASP A 80 1.28 8.46 3.33
CA ASP A 80 -0.06 9.05 3.35
C ASP A 80 -0.25 10.02 4.53
N THR A 81 -0.81 11.19 4.23
CA THR A 81 -1.29 12.14 5.22
C THR A 81 -2.75 12.45 4.99
N ARG A 82 -3.54 12.33 6.07
CA ARG A 82 -4.97 12.63 6.11
C ARG A 82 -5.20 13.98 6.78
N ILE A 83 -5.99 14.84 6.14
CA ILE A 83 -6.33 16.17 6.65
C ILE A 83 -7.85 16.29 6.68
N THR A 84 -8.39 16.39 7.89
CA THR A 84 -9.81 16.58 8.19
C THR A 84 -10.09 18.03 8.57
N ASP A 85 -11.36 18.36 8.83
CA ASP A 85 -11.80 19.64 9.40
C ASP A 85 -11.59 20.87 8.50
N LEU A 86 -11.51 20.63 7.19
CA LEU A 86 -11.57 21.67 6.17
C LEU A 86 -13.03 21.88 5.76
N THR A 87 -13.46 23.14 5.69
CA THR A 87 -14.78 23.49 5.16
C THR A 87 -14.90 23.09 3.69
N SER A 88 -16.11 22.73 3.24
CA SER A 88 -16.38 22.50 1.82
C SER A 88 -16.06 23.75 1.01
N GLY A 89 -15.37 23.59 -0.11
CA GLY A 89 -14.89 24.73 -0.90
C GLY A 89 -13.79 24.37 -1.90
N ILE A 90 -13.32 25.41 -2.58
CA ILE A 90 -12.22 25.34 -3.53
C ILE A 90 -10.96 25.86 -2.85
N TYR A 91 -9.88 25.11 -3.00
CA TYR A 91 -8.57 25.46 -2.47
C TYR A 91 -7.49 25.31 -3.54
N ILE A 92 -6.38 26.02 -3.35
CA ILE A 92 -5.15 25.82 -4.10
C ILE A 92 -4.15 25.13 -3.17
N LEU A 93 -3.75 23.92 -3.56
CA LEU A 93 -2.72 23.13 -2.90
C LEU A 93 -1.38 23.38 -3.57
N VAL A 94 -0.37 23.70 -2.77
CA VAL A 94 1.04 23.76 -3.19
C VAL A 94 1.82 22.77 -2.36
N LEU A 95 2.60 21.92 -3.02
CA LEU A 95 3.63 21.07 -2.42
C LEU A 95 4.98 21.65 -2.84
N GLU A 96 5.95 21.73 -1.93
CA GLU A 96 7.24 22.34 -2.26
C GLU A 96 7.90 21.66 -3.47
N GLY A 97 8.34 22.48 -4.44
CA GLY A 97 8.93 21.99 -5.70
C GLY A 97 7.93 21.43 -6.72
N GLN A 98 6.61 21.52 -6.47
CA GLN A 98 5.56 21.09 -7.40
C GLN A 98 4.73 22.25 -7.92
N LYS A 99 4.08 22.05 -9.08
CA LYS A 99 3.06 22.98 -9.57
C LYS A 99 1.84 22.97 -8.64
N SER A 100 1.21 24.13 -8.49
CA SER A 100 -0.02 24.25 -7.72
C SER A 100 -1.15 23.42 -8.35
N ARG A 101 -2.05 22.90 -7.51
CA ARG A 101 -3.23 22.14 -7.91
C ARG A 101 -4.48 22.73 -7.27
N LYS A 102 -5.52 22.95 -8.07
CA LYS A 102 -6.85 23.27 -7.57
C LYS A 102 -7.51 22.00 -7.04
N ILE A 103 -8.03 22.03 -5.82
CA ILE A 103 -8.80 20.94 -5.23
C ILE A 103 -10.19 21.44 -4.81
N MET A 104 -11.17 20.54 -4.83
CA MET A 104 -12.53 20.80 -4.37
C MET A 104 -12.85 19.82 -3.25
N LEU A 105 -13.19 20.35 -2.08
CA LEU A 105 -13.72 19.61 -0.95
C LEU A 105 -15.24 19.77 -0.96
N ARG A 106 -15.94 18.64 -0.89
CA ARG A 106 -17.41 18.56 -0.79
C ARG A 106 -17.79 18.32 0.65
#